data_AF-A0A938KKP5-F1
#
_entry.id   AF-A0A938KKP5-F1
#
_cell.length_a   1.000
_cell.length_b   1.000
_cell.length_c   1.000
_cell.angle_alpha   90.00
_cell.angle_beta   90.00
_cell.angle_gamma   90.00
#
_symmetry.space_group_name_H-M   'P 1'
#
loop_
_entity.id
_entity.type
_entity.pdbx_description
1 polymer ?
#
loop_
_entity_poly.entity_id
_entity_poly.type
_entity_poly.pdbx_seq_one_letter_code
_entity_poly.pdbx_strand_id
1 'polypeptide(L)'
;MTLLTLEFFLVVAGLYLAAMAVQVAVDRTHPKRLGSSVFWALLALVFVAGKHLPPVVVGYAVLAMAVLAGARQVAAPRREERPAAERAAEAEQLGNRLLWPVVAIPVLVILGGIGLERVRFGDVRLVEPRHATQVALGLACLVG
;
A
#
# COMPACT_ATOMS: atom_id res chain seq x y z
N MET A 1 8.36 -22.91 -12.37
CA MET A 1 7.33 -22.72 -11.34
C MET A 1 7.86 -21.69 -10.37
N THR A 2 7.30 -20.48 -10.40
CA THR A 2 7.80 -19.32 -9.67
C THR A 2 7.21 -19.33 -8.27
N LEU A 3 8.04 -19.42 -7.24
CA LEU A 3 7.62 -19.52 -5.83
C LEU A 3 7.04 -18.20 -5.27
N LEU A 4 7.33 -17.06 -5.93
CA LEU A 4 6.83 -15.73 -5.61
C LEU A 4 5.86 -15.27 -6.70
N THR A 5 4.60 -15.66 -6.58
CA THR A 5 3.53 -15.19 -7.47
C THR A 5 2.95 -13.87 -6.96
N LEU A 6 2.42 -13.06 -7.88
CA LEU A 6 1.67 -11.85 -7.52
C LEU A 6 0.53 -12.17 -6.55
N GLU A 7 -0.11 -13.32 -6.70
CA GLU A 7 -1.18 -13.74 -5.81
C GLU A 7 -0.72 -13.84 -4.36
N PHE A 8 0.47 -14.43 -4.12
CA PHE A 8 1.04 -14.50 -2.78
C PHE A 8 1.26 -13.11 -2.19
N PHE A 9 1.81 -12.18 -2.98
CA PHE A 9 2.02 -10.80 -2.55
C PHE A 9 0.70 -10.08 -2.24
N LEU A 10 -0.31 -10.20 -3.11
CA LEU A 10 -1.62 -9.59 -2.92
C LEU A 10 -2.34 -10.13 -1.68
N VAL A 11 -2.23 -11.44 -1.41
CA VAL A 11 -2.81 -12.06 -0.22
C VAL A 11 -2.12 -11.55 1.04
N VAL A 12 -0.78 -11.50 1.07
CA VAL A 12 -0.03 -10.98 2.22
C VAL A 12 -0.34 -9.50 2.48
N ALA A 13 -0.35 -8.68 1.44
CA ALA A 13 -0.75 -7.27 1.52
C ALA A 13 -2.20 -7.12 2.02
N GLY A 14 -3.11 -7.95 1.52
CA GLY A 14 -4.50 -7.99 1.96
C GLY A 14 -4.66 -8.38 3.42
N LEU A 15 -3.88 -9.34 3.92
CA LEU A 15 -3.86 -9.73 5.35
C LEU A 15 -3.35 -8.59 6.24
N TYR A 16 -2.31 -7.87 5.80
CA TYR A 16 -1.83 -6.69 6.50
C TYR A 16 -2.92 -5.60 6.58
N LEU A 17 -3.63 -5.34 5.48
CA LEU A 17 -4.75 -4.41 5.45
C LEU A 17 -5.92 -4.86 6.34
N ALA A 18 -6.18 -6.16 6.41
CA ALA A 18 -7.18 -6.72 7.31
C ALA A 18 -6.79 -6.50 8.79
N ALA A 19 -5.51 -6.68 9.12
CA ALA A 19 -5.00 -6.38 10.46
C ALA A 19 -5.19 -4.89 10.80
N MET A 20 -4.93 -3.98 9.86
CA MET A 20 -5.21 -2.54 10.02
C MET A 20 -6.71 -2.27 10.25
N ALA A 21 -7.59 -2.93 9.50
CA ALA A 21 -9.04 -2.80 9.69
C ALA A 21 -9.47 -3.22 11.11
N VAL A 22 -8.91 -4.32 11.63
CA VAL A 22 -9.15 -4.81 13.00
C VAL A 22 -8.60 -3.84 14.03
N GLN A 23 -7.37 -3.37 13.87
CA GLN A 23 -6.76 -2.40 14.79
C GLN A 23 -7.60 -1.13 14.90
N VAL A 24 -8.03 -0.58 13.76
CA VAL A 24 -8.93 0.59 13.73
C VAL A 24 -10.26 0.24 14.40
N ALA A 25 -10.85 -0.93 14.13
CA ALA A 25 -12.13 -1.36 14.70
C ALA A 25 -12.09 -1.57 16.23
N VAL A 26 -10.93 -1.95 16.78
CA VAL A 26 -10.72 -2.13 18.22
C VAL A 26 -10.37 -0.82 18.93
N ASP A 27 -9.72 0.12 18.24
CA ASP A 27 -9.34 1.41 18.80
C ASP A 27 -10.57 2.30 19.11
N ARG A 28 -10.93 2.35 20.40
CA ARG A 28 -12.07 3.16 20.89
C ARG A 28 -11.81 4.65 20.86
N THR A 29 -10.55 5.09 20.76
CA THR A 29 -10.18 6.51 20.70
C THR A 29 -10.30 7.08 19.29
N HIS A 30 -10.47 6.20 18.29
CA HIS A 30 -10.54 6.59 16.89
C HIS A 30 -11.86 7.33 16.58
N PRO A 31 -11.81 8.59 16.13
CA PRO A 31 -13.00 9.44 16.00
C PRO A 31 -14.00 8.93 14.96
N LYS A 32 -13.53 8.24 13.92
CA LYS A 32 -14.36 7.63 12.87
C LYS A 32 -14.09 6.15 12.66
N ARG A 33 -14.03 5.43 13.77
CA ARG A 33 -13.72 4.00 13.85
C ARG A 33 -14.44 3.14 12.80
N LEU A 34 -15.76 3.26 12.73
CA LEU A 34 -16.59 2.42 11.85
C LEU A 34 -16.34 2.72 10.36
N GLY A 35 -16.23 4.00 9.99
CA GLY A 35 -15.99 4.39 8.61
C GLY A 35 -14.61 3.98 8.11
N SER A 36 -13.58 4.26 8.91
CA SER A 36 -12.21 3.85 8.61
C SER A 36 -12.07 2.32 8.58
N SER A 37 -12.66 1.57 9.53
CA SER A 37 -12.54 0.11 9.55
C SER A 37 -13.21 -0.55 8.35
N VAL A 38 -14.39 -0.07 7.92
CA VAL A 38 -15.09 -0.58 6.73
C VAL A 38 -14.27 -0.28 5.47
N PHE A 39 -13.68 0.92 5.36
CA PHE A 39 -12.79 1.25 4.25
C PHE A 39 -11.60 0.28 4.17
N TRP A 40 -10.88 0.09 5.27
CA TRP A 40 -9.73 -0.82 5.31
C TRP A 40 -10.12 -2.28 5.07
N ALA A 41 -11.29 -2.71 5.54
CA ALA A 41 -11.82 -4.06 5.32
C ALA A 41 -12.20 -4.30 3.85
N LEU A 42 -12.86 -3.33 3.20
CA LEU A 42 -13.18 -3.41 1.76
C LEU A 42 -11.90 -3.48 0.93
N LEU A 43 -10.89 -2.67 1.27
CA LEU A 43 -9.60 -2.69 0.60
C LEU A 43 -8.88 -4.03 0.76
N ALA A 44 -8.85 -4.57 1.99
CA ALA A 44 -8.29 -5.89 2.28
C ALA A 44 -8.98 -7.00 1.47
N LEU A 45 -10.32 -6.97 1.40
CA LEU A 45 -11.12 -7.94 0.64
C LEU A 45 -10.76 -7.92 -0.85
N VAL A 46 -10.62 -6.74 -1.45
CA VAL A 46 -10.22 -6.60 -2.86
C VAL A 46 -8.83 -7.17 -3.10
N PHE A 47 -7.89 -6.99 -2.17
CA PHE A 47 -6.52 -7.52 -2.30
C PHE A 47 -6.47 -9.04 -2.15
N VAL A 48 -7.15 -9.62 -1.15
CA VAL A 48 -7.14 -11.08 -0.92
C VAL A 48 -7.94 -11.83 -1.97
N ALA A 49 -9.15 -11.35 -2.26
CA ALA A 49 -10.12 -12.08 -3.07
C ALA A 49 -10.25 -11.53 -4.50
N GLY A 50 -9.48 -10.51 -4.89
CA GLY A 50 -9.62 -9.82 -6.18
C GLY A 50 -9.62 -10.73 -7.41
N LYS A 51 -8.89 -11.85 -7.39
CA LYS A 51 -8.90 -12.83 -8.49
C LYS A 51 -10.21 -13.61 -8.63
N HIS A 52 -10.96 -13.73 -7.55
CA HIS A 52 -12.23 -14.46 -7.48
C HIS A 52 -13.45 -13.53 -7.58
N LEU A 53 -13.26 -12.22 -7.39
CA LEU A 53 -14.35 -11.26 -7.51
C LEU A 53 -14.58 -10.87 -8.98
N PRO A 54 -15.85 -10.83 -9.45
CA PRO A 54 -16.17 -10.22 -10.72
C PRO A 54 -15.73 -8.74 -10.72
N PRO A 55 -15.22 -8.20 -11.85
CA PRO A 55 -14.76 -6.81 -11.93
C PRO A 55 -15.81 -5.78 -11.50
N VAL A 56 -17.09 -6.07 -11.75
CA VAL A 56 -18.22 -5.25 -11.34
C VAL A 56 -18.31 -5.12 -9.81
N VAL A 57 -18.09 -6.21 -9.07
CA VAL A 57 -18.12 -6.21 -7.60
C VAL A 57 -16.95 -5.39 -7.04
N VAL A 58 -15.77 -5.53 -7.63
CA VAL A 58 -14.60 -4.71 -7.28
C VAL A 58 -14.90 -3.23 -7.53
N GLY A 59 -15.54 -2.91 -8.67
CA GLY A 59 -15.97 -1.55 -8.99
C GLY A 59 -16.90 -0.96 -7.93
N TYR A 60 -17.91 -1.72 -7.49
CA TYR A 60 -18.80 -1.27 -6.41
C TYR A 60 -18.09 -1.10 -5.06
N ALA A 61 -17.15 -2.00 -4.72
CA ALA A 61 -16.33 -1.84 -3.52
C ALA A 61 -15.50 -0.55 -3.56
N VAL A 62 -14.91 -0.23 -4.71
CA VAL A 62 -14.16 1.02 -4.92
C VAL A 62 -15.07 2.25 -4.82
N LEU A 63 -16.27 2.21 -5.40
CA LEU A 63 -17.25 3.30 -5.26
C LEU A 63 -17.67 3.49 -3.81
N ALA A 64 -17.92 2.42 -3.06
CA ALA A 64 -18.23 2.49 -1.64
C ALA A 64 -17.08 3.12 -0.84
N MET A 65 -15.83 2.72 -1.12
CA MET A 65 -14.64 3.33 -0.53
C MET A 65 -14.53 4.82 -0.85
N ALA A 66 -14.81 5.24 -2.09
CA ALA A 66 -14.80 6.63 -2.50
C ALA A 66 -15.88 7.46 -1.78
N VAL A 67 -17.08 6.90 -1.58
CA VAL A 67 -18.15 7.55 -0.81
C VAL A 67 -17.75 7.69 0.67
N LEU A 68 -17.18 6.65 1.28
CA LEU A 68 -16.68 6.72 2.67
C LEU A 68 -15.59 7.78 2.83
N ALA A 69 -14.66 7.87 1.87
CA ALA A 69 -13.62 8.89 1.85
C ALA A 69 -14.22 10.30 1.65
N GLY A 70 -15.15 10.47 0.70
CA GLY A 70 -15.81 11.73 0.38
C GLY A 70 -16.70 12.26 1.51
N ALA A 71 -17.39 11.37 2.23
CA ALA A 71 -18.15 11.70 3.44
C ALA A 71 -17.25 12.01 4.66
N ARG A 72 -15.93 12.12 4.46
CA ARG A 72 -14.89 12.23 5.49
C ARG A 72 -15.05 11.18 6.59
N GLN A 73 -15.56 9.99 6.28
CA GLN A 73 -15.73 8.91 7.26
C GLN A 73 -14.42 8.13 7.51
N VAL A 74 -13.42 8.35 6.66
CA VAL A 74 -12.05 7.89 6.87
C VAL A 74 -11.25 9.01 7.53
N ALA A 75 -10.77 8.75 8.74
CA ALA A 75 -9.89 9.65 9.48
C ALA A 75 -8.58 8.93 9.82
N ALA A 76 -7.49 9.68 9.89
CA ALA A 76 -6.25 9.20 10.50
C ALA A 76 -6.47 8.99 12.01
N PRO A 77 -5.76 8.02 12.63
CA PRO A 77 -5.73 7.91 14.09
C PRO A 77 -5.36 9.26 14.70
N ARG A 78 -5.86 9.57 15.90
CA ARG A 78 -5.36 10.69 16.69
C ARG A 78 -3.90 10.41 17.04
N ARG A 79 -2.98 10.79 16.15
CA ARG A 79 -1.62 11.09 16.56
C ARG A 79 -1.76 12.35 17.39
N GLU A 80 -1.31 12.33 18.64
CA GLU A 80 -1.15 13.57 19.42
C GLU A 80 -0.45 14.57 18.51
N GLU A 81 -1.20 15.56 18.04
CA GLU A 81 -0.66 16.54 17.13
C GLU A 81 0.39 17.30 17.93
N ARG A 82 1.67 17.04 17.64
CA ARG A 82 2.74 17.92 18.09
C ARG A 82 2.31 19.37 17.79
N PRO A 83 2.50 20.31 18.74
CA PRO A 83 2.03 21.67 18.62
C PRO A 83 2.42 22.24 17.26
N ALA A 84 1.53 23.00 16.62
CA ALA A 84 1.75 23.55 15.28
C ALA A 84 3.07 24.34 15.14
N ALA A 85 3.60 24.85 16.26
CA ALA A 85 4.89 25.52 16.34
C ALA A 85 6.11 24.59 16.10
N GLU A 86 6.07 23.32 16.51
CA GLU A 86 7.15 22.35 16.24
C GLU A 86 7.11 21.83 14.79
N ARG A 87 5.91 21.73 14.19
CA ARG A 87 5.74 21.32 12.78
C ARG A 87 6.36 22.32 11.79
N ALA A 88 6.26 23.62 12.06
CA ALA A 88 6.86 24.65 11.22
C ALA A 88 8.40 24.60 11.28
N ALA A 89 8.96 24.37 12.47
CA ALA A 89 10.41 24.27 12.68
C ALA A 89 11.03 22.99 12.08
N GLU A 90 10.32 21.85 12.11
CA GLU A 90 10.77 20.61 11.43
C GLU A 90 10.56 20.67 9.91
N ALA A 91 9.51 21.35 9.42
CA ALA A 91 9.27 21.51 7.98
C ALA A 91 10.34 22.37 7.29
N GLU A 92 10.82 23.43 7.96
CA GLU A 92 11.97 24.21 7.47
C GLU A 92 13.28 23.41 7.46
N GLN A 93 13.47 22.48 8.40
CA GLN A 93 14.68 21.66 8.50
C GLN A 93 14.70 20.47 7.53
N LEU A 94 13.55 19.87 7.20
CA LEU A 94 13.48 18.75 6.27
C LEU A 94 13.45 19.18 4.80
N GLY A 95 12.88 20.34 4.47
CA GLY A 95 12.87 20.89 3.09
C GLY A 95 12.58 19.84 2.00
N ASN A 96 13.38 19.84 0.93
CA ASN A 96 13.27 18.88 -0.19
C ASN A 96 13.78 17.46 0.16
N ARG A 97 14.33 17.21 1.36
CA ARG A 97 14.87 15.88 1.73
C ARG A 97 13.77 14.87 2.04
N LEU A 98 12.57 15.33 2.43
CA LEU A 98 11.40 14.47 2.59
C LEU A 98 10.92 13.87 1.26
N LEU A 99 11.22 14.53 0.14
CA LEU A 99 10.93 14.03 -1.20
C LEU A 99 11.89 12.91 -1.61
N TRP A 100 13.07 12.80 -1.00
CA TRP A 100 14.05 11.78 -1.37
C TRP A 100 13.54 10.34 -1.19
N PRO A 101 13.00 9.93 -0.03
CA PRO A 101 12.40 8.60 0.11
C PRO A 101 11.16 8.41 -0.78
N VAL A 102 10.36 9.46 -1.00
CA VAL A 102 9.17 9.39 -1.87
C VAL A 102 9.54 9.21 -3.35
N VAL A 103 10.60 9.86 -3.81
CA VAL A 103 11.12 9.80 -5.20
C VAL A 103 12.00 8.57 -5.41
N ALA A 104 12.70 8.11 -4.37
CA ALA A 104 13.52 6.90 -4.43
C ALA A 104 12.69 5.67 -4.78
N ILE A 105 11.46 5.53 -4.25
CA ILE A 105 10.58 4.39 -4.53
C ILE A 105 10.32 4.22 -6.04
N PRO A 106 9.74 5.19 -6.78
CA PRO A 106 9.50 5.05 -8.21
C PRO A 106 10.79 4.95 -9.03
N VAL A 107 11.86 5.66 -8.64
CA VAL A 107 13.16 5.56 -9.32
C VAL A 107 13.74 4.14 -9.19
N LEU A 108 13.72 3.55 -7.99
CA LEU A 108 14.17 2.19 -7.75
C LEU A 108 13.27 1.15 -8.43
N VAL A 109 11.96 1.39 -8.53
CA VAL A 109 11.03 0.54 -9.30
C VAL A 109 11.35 0.57 -10.79
N ILE A 110 11.62 1.74 -11.35
CA ILE A 110 11.97 1.89 -12.77
C ILE A 110 13.34 1.27 -13.05
N LEU A 111 14.35 1.57 -12.24
CA LEU A 111 15.70 1.00 -12.36
C LEU A 111 15.68 -0.52 -12.14
N GLY A 112 14.94 -0.99 -11.16
CA GLY A 112 14.74 -2.42 -10.89
C GLY A 112 13.99 -3.10 -12.03
N GLY A 113 12.92 -2.51 -12.55
CA GLY A 113 12.14 -3.06 -13.67
C GLY A 113 12.96 -3.17 -14.96
N ILE A 114 13.72 -2.13 -15.30
CA ILE A 114 14.57 -2.09 -16.50
C ILE A 114 15.85 -2.94 -16.31
N GLY A 115 16.38 -2.99 -15.09
CA GLY A 115 17.60 -3.73 -14.74
C GLY A 115 17.37 -5.24 -14.64
N LEU A 116 16.29 -5.69 -13.99
CA LEU A 116 15.95 -7.12 -13.89
C LEU A 116 15.58 -7.74 -15.24
N GLU A 117 15.05 -6.97 -16.20
CA GLU A 117 14.82 -7.46 -17.56
C GLU A 117 16.12 -7.85 -18.29
N ARG A 118 17.27 -7.28 -17.90
CA ARG A 118 18.58 -7.57 -18.50
C ARG A 118 19.39 -8.64 -17.76
N VAL A 119 19.04 -8.99 -16.52
CA VAL A 119 19.80 -9.99 -15.74
C VAL A 119 19.32 -11.40 -16.10
N ARG A 120 19.89 -11.96 -17.16
CA ARG A 120 19.79 -13.39 -17.49
C ARG A 120 20.81 -14.19 -16.68
N PHE A 121 20.41 -14.73 -15.53
CA PHE A 121 21.19 -15.76 -14.83
C PHE A 121 20.80 -17.16 -15.35
N GLY A 122 21.49 -17.60 -16.41
CA GLY A 122 21.44 -18.99 -16.89
C GLY A 122 20.06 -19.46 -17.36
N ASP A 123 19.68 -20.68 -17.00
CA ASP A 123 18.57 -21.46 -17.60
C ASP A 123 17.34 -21.61 -16.68
N VAL A 124 17.15 -20.71 -15.70
CA VAL A 124 15.96 -20.72 -14.82
C VAL A 124 15.32 -19.34 -14.79
N ARG A 125 14.18 -19.18 -15.48
CA ARG A 125 13.32 -17.98 -15.39
C ARG A 125 12.70 -17.91 -13.99
N LEU A 126 13.41 -17.29 -13.04
CA LEU A 126 12.96 -17.12 -11.66
C LEU A 126 11.87 -16.04 -11.49
N VAL A 127 11.60 -15.21 -12.51
CA VAL A 127 10.53 -14.21 -12.48
C VAL A 127 9.88 -14.10 -13.85
N GLU A 128 8.57 -14.23 -13.87
CA GLU A 128 7.75 -14.06 -15.07
C GLU A 128 7.70 -12.57 -15.43
N PRO A 129 7.94 -12.16 -16.69
CA PRO A 129 8.03 -10.74 -17.09
C PRO A 129 6.76 -9.93 -16.76
N ARG A 130 5.65 -10.63 -16.50
CA ARG A 130 4.37 -10.04 -16.09
C ARG A 130 4.35 -9.49 -14.66
N HIS A 131 5.31 -9.85 -13.80
CA HIS A 131 5.32 -9.52 -12.37
C HIS A 131 6.59 -8.80 -11.88
N ALA A 132 7.51 -8.48 -12.81
CA ALA A 132 8.80 -7.85 -12.49
C ALA A 132 8.65 -6.51 -11.75
N THR A 133 7.65 -5.71 -12.11
CA THR A 133 7.39 -4.39 -11.50
C THR A 133 6.97 -4.49 -10.04
N GLN A 134 6.23 -5.55 -9.68
CA GLN A 134 5.74 -5.78 -8.31
C GLN A 134 6.84 -6.32 -7.40
N VAL A 135 7.75 -7.15 -7.94
CA VAL A 135 8.95 -7.61 -7.22
C VAL A 135 9.93 -6.46 -6.99
N ALA A 136 10.13 -5.59 -7.99
CA ALA A 136 10.97 -4.39 -7.85
C ALA A 136 10.43 -3.42 -6.79
N LEU A 137 9.10 -3.25 -6.72
CA LEU A 137 8.46 -2.46 -5.66
C LEU A 137 8.68 -3.06 -4.27
N GLY A 138 8.56 -4.38 -4.13
CA GLY A 138 8.82 -5.08 -2.86
C GLY A 138 10.26 -4.89 -2.36
N LEU A 139 11.24 -4.96 -3.26
CA LEU A 139 12.65 -4.72 -2.92
C LEU A 139 12.94 -3.24 -2.60
N ALA A 140 12.33 -2.30 -3.31
CA ALA A 140 12.50 -0.87 -3.04
C ALA A 140 12.02 -0.49 -1.63
N CYS A 141 10.93 -1.08 -1.16
CA CYS A 141 10.41 -0.88 0.20
C CYS A 141 11.29 -1.46 1.32
N LEU A 142 12.25 -2.34 1.01
CA LEU A 142 13.20 -2.86 2.01
C LEU A 142 14.45 -1.97 2.16
N VAL A 143 14.71 -1.09 1.18
CA VAL A 143 15.92 -0.27 1.11
C VAL A 143 15.65 1.19 1.49
N GLY A 144 14.44 1.69 1.28
CA GLY A 144 14.00 3.05 1.64
C GLY A 144 13.26 3.11 2.97
#